data_AF-A0A524DJA1-F1
#
_entry.id   AF-A0A524DJA1-F1
#
_cell.length_a   1.000
_cell.length_b   1.000
_cell.length_c   1.000
_cell.angle_alpha   90.00
_cell.angle_beta   90.00
_cell.angle_gamma   90.00
#
_symmetry.space_group_name_H-M   'P 1'
#
loop_
_entity.id
_entity.type
_entity.pdbx_description
1 polymer ?
#
loop_
_entity_poly.entity_id
_entity_poly.type
_entity_poly.pdbx_seq_one_letter_code
_entity_poly.pdbx_strand_id
1 'polypeptide(L)'
;MVVIDTDLLVAYLRGTENSYDIIINSRKNGKGLTTTIFNSAELCKGCFLAKNIEKSINKVEQLLNSFGKILKFKYDSIKVYAKISSELKSPRPKGRGFLRVR
;
A
#
# COMPACT_ATOMS: atom_id res chain seq x y z
N MET A 1 -7.06 2.23 -11.12
CA MET A 1 -5.77 1.89 -10.48
C MET A 1 -6.06 1.44 -9.06
N VAL A 2 -5.43 0.36 -8.58
CA VAL A 2 -5.57 -0.11 -7.19
C VAL A 2 -4.22 0.06 -6.50
N VAL A 3 -4.19 0.83 -5.41
CA VAL A 3 -3.01 1.00 -4.57
C VAL A 3 -3.07 -0.04 -3.45
N ILE A 4 -2.10 -0.95 -3.42
CA ILE A 4 -2.07 -2.07 -2.47
C ILE A 4 -1.23 -1.68 -1.25
N ASP A 5 -1.79 -1.93 -0.07
CA ASP A 5 -1.13 -1.63 1.20
C ASP A 5 -0.14 -2.73 1.66
N THR A 6 0.82 -2.38 2.53
CA THR A 6 1.90 -3.29 2.96
C THR A 6 1.36 -4.59 3.54
N ASP A 7 0.33 -4.55 4.38
CA ASP A 7 -0.22 -5.76 5.02
C ASP A 7 -0.70 -6.79 4.00
N LEU A 8 -1.37 -6.34 2.93
CA LEU A 8 -1.84 -7.22 1.87
C LEU A 8 -0.66 -7.78 1.05
N LEU A 9 0.38 -6.98 0.79
CA LEU A 9 1.59 -7.44 0.11
C LEU A 9 2.35 -8.49 0.94
N VAL A 10 2.47 -8.26 2.25
CA VAL A 10 3.11 -9.19 3.19
C VAL A 10 2.31 -10.49 3.27
N ALA A 11 0.99 -10.42 3.36
CA ALA A 11 0.10 -11.57 3.36
C ALA A 11 0.26 -12.40 2.07
N TYR A 12 0.39 -11.74 0.92
CA TYR A 12 0.65 -12.38 -0.36
C TYR A 12 2.01 -13.07 -0.42
N LEU A 13 3.08 -12.41 0.02
CA LEU A 13 4.43 -12.97 0.05
C LEU A 13 4.56 -14.18 1.00
N ARG A 14 3.70 -14.24 2.02
CA ARG A 14 3.58 -15.37 2.95
C ARG A 14 2.71 -16.51 2.40
N GLY A 15 2.04 -16.32 1.26
CA GLY A 15 1.21 -17.35 0.63
C GLY A 15 -0.14 -17.57 1.29
N THR A 16 -0.72 -16.55 1.93
CA THR A 16 -2.05 -16.67 2.53
C THR A 16 -3.14 -16.65 1.46
N GLU A 17 -4.01 -17.66 1.42
CA GLU A 17 -4.98 -17.90 0.32
C GLU A 17 -5.85 -16.66 0.01
N ASN A 18 -6.44 -16.04 1.03
CA ASN A 18 -7.32 -14.88 0.85
C ASN A 18 -6.64 -13.68 0.17
N SER A 19 -5.33 -13.50 0.37
CA SER A 19 -4.60 -12.38 -0.22
C SER A 19 -4.35 -12.55 -1.73
N TYR A 20 -4.23 -13.81 -2.17
CA TYR A 20 -4.02 -14.16 -3.56
C TYR A 20 -5.25 -13.78 -4.40
N ASP A 21 -6.44 -14.12 -3.90
CA ASP A 21 -7.71 -13.82 -4.58
C ASP A 21 -7.94 -12.32 -4.74
N ILE A 22 -7.64 -11.52 -3.71
CA ILE A 22 -7.79 -10.06 -3.77
C ILE A 22 -6.89 -9.47 -4.87
N ILE A 23 -5.63 -9.93 -4.94
CA ILE A 23 -4.64 -9.44 -5.90
C ILE A 23 -4.98 -9.91 -7.32
N ILE A 24 -5.37 -11.18 -7.50
CA ILE A 24 -5.77 -11.72 -8.81
C ILE A 24 -7.05 -11.06 -9.32
N ASN A 25 -8.08 -10.96 -8.49
CA ASN A 25 -9.35 -10.36 -8.90
C ASN A 25 -9.18 -8.89 -9.25
N SER A 26 -8.29 -8.18 -8.55
CA SER A 26 -7.93 -6.80 -8.91
C SER A 26 -7.28 -6.72 -10.30
N ARG A 27 -6.38 -7.67 -10.65
CA ARG A 27 -5.78 -7.75 -12.00
C ARG A 27 -6.81 -8.11 -13.08
N LYS A 28 -7.65 -9.13 -12.84
CA LYS A 28 -8.66 -9.61 -13.80
C LYS A 28 -9.64 -8.52 -14.22
N ASN A 29 -9.95 -7.59 -13.32
CA ASN A 29 -10.82 -6.44 -13.60
C ASN A 29 -10.11 -5.31 -14.40
N GLY A 30 -8.98 -5.59 -15.04
CA GLY A 30 -8.22 -4.62 -15.84
C GLY A 30 -7.58 -3.49 -15.03
N LYS A 31 -7.61 -3.56 -13.69
CA LYS A 31 -7.00 -2.53 -12.84
C LYS A 31 -5.52 -2.87 -12.64
N GLY A 32 -4.64 -2.04 -13.20
CA GLY A 32 -3.22 -2.11 -12.88
C GLY A 32 -2.98 -2.01 -11.37
N LEU A 33 -2.14 -2.92 -10.85
CA LEU A 33 -1.69 -2.89 -9.46
C LEU A 33 -0.54 -1.89 -9.32
N THR A 34 -0.64 -1.08 -8.28
CA THR A 34 0.41 -0.16 -7.86
C THR A 34 0.55 -0.20 -6.35
N THR A 35 1.64 0.34 -5.83
CA THR A 35 1.83 0.58 -4.39
C THR A 35 2.65 1.87 -4.22
N THR A 36 2.89 2.28 -2.99
CA THR A 36 3.70 3.48 -2.69
C THR A 36 5.15 3.11 -2.42
N ILE A 37 6.04 4.09 -2.55
CA ILE A 37 7.44 3.93 -2.17
C ILE A 37 7.63 3.61 -0.68
N PHE A 38 6.70 4.02 0.19
CA PHE A 38 6.73 3.70 1.61
C PHE A 38 6.50 2.22 1.85
N ASN A 39 5.50 1.64 1.18
CA ASN A 39 5.20 0.22 1.28
C ASN A 39 6.34 -0.62 0.71
N SER A 40 6.96 -0.19 -0.39
CA SER A 40 8.19 -0.81 -0.91
C SER A 40 9.33 -0.76 0.12
N ALA A 41 9.53 0.38 0.79
CA ALA A 41 10.55 0.52 1.83
C ALA A 41 10.28 -0.38 3.05
N GLU A 42 9.02 -0.51 3.47
CA GLU A 42 8.61 -1.41 4.54
C GLU A 42 8.86 -2.88 4.20
N LEU A 43 8.56 -3.30 2.96
CA LEU A 43 8.87 -4.64 2.48
C LEU A 43 10.38 -4.91 2.50
N CYS A 44 11.19 -3.98 1.98
CA CYS A 44 12.64 -4.10 2.01
C CYS A 44 13.18 -4.17 3.44
N LYS A 45 12.69 -3.32 4.34
CA LYS A 45 13.01 -3.40 5.78
C LYS A 45 12.71 -4.79 6.34
N GLY A 46 11.55 -5.37 5.99
CA GLY A 46 11.17 -6.72 6.37
C GLY A 46 12.15 -7.79 5.86
N CYS A 47 12.70 -7.64 4.66
CA CYS A 47 13.71 -8.56 4.10
C CYS A 47 15.00 -8.60 4.93
N PHE A 48 15.49 -7.44 5.38
CA PHE A 48 16.70 -7.36 6.21
C PHE A 48 16.53 -7.92 7.63
N LEU A 49 15.28 -8.19 8.04
CA LEU A 49 14.97 -8.86 9.31
C LEU A 49 14.73 -10.37 9.14
N ALA A 50 14.74 -10.88 7.92
CA ALA A 50 14.47 -12.28 7.63
C ALA A 50 15.70 -13.17 7.86
N LYS A 51 15.46 -14.45 8.18
CA LYS A 51 16.54 -15.46 8.33
C LYS A 51 17.38 -15.64 7.05
N ASN A 52 16.75 -15.51 5.88
CA ASN A 52 17.42 -15.57 4.59
C ASN A 52 17.10 -14.28 3.82
N ILE A 53 18.02 -13.32 3.92
CA ILE A 53 17.87 -11.96 3.39
C ILE A 53 17.77 -11.98 1.86
N GLU A 54 18.72 -12.65 1.19
CA GLU A 54 18.80 -12.69 -0.27
C GLU A 54 17.53 -13.29 -0.90
N LYS A 55 17.05 -14.42 -0.37
CA LYS A 55 15.79 -15.03 -0.83
C LYS A 55 14.60 -14.09 -0.62
N SER A 56 14.60 -13.31 0.45
CA SER A 56 13.51 -12.39 0.76
C SER A 56 13.53 -11.17 -0.16
N ILE A 57 14.70 -10.59 -0.41
CA ILE A 57 14.91 -9.50 -1.37
C ILE A 57 14.43 -9.93 -2.75
N ASN A 58 14.89 -11.09 -3.25
CA ASN A 58 14.49 -11.60 -4.57
C ASN A 58 12.98 -11.73 -4.72
N LYS A 59 12.27 -12.22 -3.69
CA LYS A 59 10.80 -12.32 -3.70
C LYS A 59 10.12 -10.95 -3.75
N VAL A 60 10.59 -10.00 -2.96
CA VAL A 60 10.03 -8.64 -2.93
C VAL A 60 10.29 -7.93 -4.25
N GLU A 61 11.50 -8.05 -4.82
CA GLU A 61 11.83 -7.47 -6.12
C GLU A 61 10.96 -8.05 -7.24
N GLN A 62 10.79 -9.37 -7.30
CA GLN A 62 9.90 -10.01 -8.27
C GLN A 62 8.45 -9.50 -8.15
N LEU A 63 7.95 -9.36 -6.92
CA LEU A 63 6.63 -8.81 -6.67
C LEU A 63 6.53 -7.36 -7.18
N LEU A 64 7.45 -6.48 -6.76
CA LEU A 64 7.43 -5.07 -7.11
C LEU A 64 7.62 -4.83 -8.62
N ASN A 65 8.46 -5.63 -9.28
CA ASN A 65 8.64 -5.59 -10.73
C ASN A 65 7.39 -6.01 -11.50
N SER A 66 6.51 -6.79 -10.87
CA SER A 66 5.22 -7.16 -11.47
C SER A 66 4.15 -6.06 -11.37
N PHE A 67 4.46 -4.93 -10.71
CA PHE A 67 3.55 -3.80 -10.59
C PHE A 67 3.79 -2.85 -11.76
N GLY A 68 2.71 -2.32 -12.35
CA GLY A 68 2.84 -1.39 -13.48
C GLY A 68 3.50 -0.07 -13.10
N LYS A 69 3.48 0.28 -11.80
CA LYS A 69 4.10 1.50 -11.27
C LYS A 69 4.29 1.40 -9.76
N ILE A 70 5.35 2.02 -9.25
CA ILE A 70 5.50 2.38 -7.83
C ILE A 70 5.29 3.90 -7.70
N LEU A 71 4.36 4.32 -6.85
CA LEU A 71 4.04 5.72 -6.63
C LEU A 71 5.11 6.40 -5.78
N LYS A 72 5.78 7.40 -6.36
CA LYS A 72 6.75 8.24 -5.67
C LYS A 72 6.03 9.23 -4.74
N PHE A 73 6.63 9.52 -3.60
CA PHE A 73 6.18 10.59 -2.72
C PHE A 73 6.72 11.94 -3.23
N LYS A 74 5.82 12.79 -3.74
CA LYS A 74 6.17 14.08 -4.35
C LYS A 74 5.60 15.24 -3.52
N TYR A 75 6.00 16.47 -3.86
CA TYR A 75 5.57 17.68 -3.15
C TYR A 75 4.04 17.82 -3.03
N ASP A 76 3.26 17.46 -4.07
CA ASP A 76 1.80 17.50 -3.95
C ASP A 76 1.26 16.44 -2.99
N SER A 77 1.89 15.26 -2.91
CA SER A 77 1.58 14.25 -1.89
C SER A 77 1.88 14.77 -0.48
N ILE A 78 2.95 15.58 -0.31
CA ILE A 78 3.29 16.22 0.97
C ILE A 78 2.19 17.16 1.41
N LYS A 79 1.65 18.00 0.51
CA LYS A 79 0.53 18.91 0.84
C LYS A 79 -0.71 18.14 1.29
N VAL A 80 -1.06 17.08 0.57
CA VAL A 80 -2.21 16.22 0.92
C VAL A 80 -1.99 15.54 2.27
N TYR A 81 -0.81 14.98 2.50
CA TYR A 81 -0.44 14.39 3.79
C TYR A 81 -0.54 15.41 4.93
N ALA A 82 0.04 16.60 4.77
CA ALA A 82 0.03 17.64 5.79
C ALA A 82 -1.39 18.08 6.16
N LYS A 83 -2.26 18.22 5.15
CA LYS A 83 -3.68 18.53 5.34
C LYS A 83 -4.42 17.42 6.10
N ILE A 84 -4.31 16.17 5.65
CA ILE A 84 -4.98 15.04 6.33
C ILE A 84 -4.47 14.89 7.77
N SER A 85 -3.16 15.03 7.97
CA SER A 85 -2.53 14.93 9.30
C SER A 85 -3.02 16.00 10.27
N SER A 86 -3.16 17.26 9.82
CA SER A 86 -3.67 18.35 10.67
C SER A 86 -5.15 18.18 10.98
N GLU A 87 -5.94 17.70 10.03
CA GLU A 87 -7.36 17.38 10.22
C GLU A 87 -7.55 16.22 11.22
N LEU A 88 -6.70 15.20 11.18
CA LEU A 88 -6.73 14.08 12.13
C LEU A 88 -6.32 14.46 13.55
N LYS A 89 -5.45 15.47 13.72
CA LYS A 89 -5.04 15.99 15.04
C LYS A 89 -6.09 16.90 15.68
N SER A 90 -6.98 17.47 14.87
CA SER A 90 -8.09 18.24 15.41
C SER A 90 -9.09 17.28 16.05
N PRO A 91 -9.48 17.46 17.32
CA PRO A 91 -10.54 16.65 17.91
C PRO A 91 -11.76 16.75 16.99
N ARG A 92 -12.28 15.60 16.55
CA ARG A 92 -13.50 15.57 15.72
C ARG A 92 -14.53 16.47 16.40
N PRO A 93 -15.11 17.47 15.72
CA PRO A 93 -16.19 18.24 16.32
C PRO A 93 -17.28 17.25 16.70
N LYS A 94 -17.53 17.11 18.01
CA LYS A 94 -18.66 16.33 18.53
C LYS A 94 -19.92 17.00 17.96
N GLY A 95 -20.56 16.37 16.97
CA GLY A 95 -21.91 16.76 16.55
C GLY A 95 -22.10 17.42 15.19
N ARG A 96 -21.25 17.22 14.18
CA ARG A 96 -21.67 17.47 12.78
C ARG A 96 -21.92 16.15 12.07
N GLY A 97 -23.21 15.81 12.01
CA GLY A 97 -23.72 14.71 11.22
C GLY A 97 -23.23 14.79 9.79
N PHE A 98 -23.03 13.61 9.21
CA PHE A 98 -22.80 13.37 7.79
C PHE A 98 -23.48 14.44 6.93
N LEU A 99 -22.67 15.18 6.17
CA LEU A 99 -23.15 15.90 4.99
C LEU A 99 -23.82 14.88 4.08
N ARG A 100 -25.17 14.86 4.09
CA ARG A 100 -25.95 14.29 3.01
C ARG A 100 -25.56 15.04 1.75
N VAL A 101 -24.90 14.33 0.83
CA VAL A 101 -24.76 14.77 -0.55
C VAL A 101 -26.18 14.76 -1.15
N ARG A 102 -26.67 15.95 -1.54
CA ARG A 102 -27.77 16.07 -2.50
C ARG A 102 -27.18 16.07 -3.89
#